data_AF-A0A2D5EMK6-F1
#
_entry.id   AF-A0A2D5EMK6-F1
#
_cell.length_a   1.000
_cell.length_b   1.000
_cell.length_c   1.000
_cell.angle_alpha   90.00
_cell.angle_beta   90.00
_cell.angle_gamma   90.00
#
_symmetry.space_group_name_H-M   'P 1'
#
loop_
_entity.id
_entity.type
_entity.pdbx_description
1 polymer ?
#
loop_
_entity_poly.entity_id
_entity_poly.type
_entity_poly.pdbx_seq_one_letter_code
_entity_poly.pdbx_strand_id
1 'polypeptide(L)'
;MTTPPPDLDQPHLAIGLHFKRFPGRDEVWHNQEQRWYPLAEFDTHVRIYDDRVRGWFLDCASRLPHDGFVVLMIAVAYFEGNEHYRVGRVPRPGESGRFFRDGFARAFPELSGTPAVQTFYEDVRCGLFHDGITRERIRISNSLPDAVAIDGDRLLISPNRVLERVQRYHADYLAALLDPARSDLRARFEALWKDRWPDRI
;
A
#
# COMPACT_ATOMS: atom_id res chain seq x y z
N MET A 1 31.32 -18.00 -1.37
CA MET A 1 31.79 -16.77 -2.03
C MET A 1 30.57 -15.90 -2.26
N THR A 2 30.56 -14.66 -1.78
CA THR A 2 29.44 -13.73 -1.99
C THR A 2 29.44 -13.25 -3.44
N THR A 3 28.29 -13.35 -4.11
CA THR A 3 28.09 -12.81 -5.46
C THR A 3 28.48 -11.32 -5.50
N PRO A 4 29.29 -10.86 -6.47
CA PRO A 4 29.71 -9.47 -6.52
C PRO A 4 28.52 -8.53 -6.78
N PRO A 5 28.61 -7.24 -6.39
CA PRO A 5 27.62 -6.24 -6.76
C PRO A 5 27.40 -6.20 -8.28
N PRO A 6 26.16 -5.96 -8.76
CA PRO A 6 25.92 -5.75 -10.18
C PRO A 6 26.50 -4.42 -10.64
N ASP A 7 26.78 -4.35 -11.93
CA ASP A 7 26.98 -3.10 -12.64
C ASP A 7 25.62 -2.42 -12.81
N LEU A 8 25.41 -1.29 -12.13
CA LEU A 8 24.14 -0.55 -12.15
C LEU A 8 23.91 0.21 -13.46
N ASP A 9 24.93 0.33 -14.32
CA ASP A 9 24.80 0.91 -15.66
C ASP A 9 24.24 -0.09 -16.69
N GLN A 10 24.19 -1.39 -16.34
CA GLN A 10 23.55 -2.40 -17.17
C GLN A 10 22.02 -2.27 -17.13
N PRO A 11 21.32 -2.61 -18.23
CA PRO A 11 19.86 -2.65 -18.25
C PRO A 11 19.28 -3.50 -17.11
N HIS A 12 18.42 -2.90 -16.31
CA HIS A 12 17.77 -3.56 -15.18
C HIS A 12 16.37 -2.97 -14.95
N LEU A 13 15.51 -3.73 -14.27
CA LEU A 13 14.18 -3.26 -13.88
C LEU A 13 14.18 -2.79 -12.43
N ALA A 14 13.71 -1.56 -12.20
CA ALA A 14 13.34 -1.11 -10.87
C ALA A 14 12.04 -1.81 -10.44
N ILE A 15 12.17 -2.74 -9.50
CA ILE A 15 11.04 -3.49 -8.93
C ILE A 15 10.68 -2.99 -7.53
N GLY A 16 11.42 -2.02 -7.01
CA GLY A 16 11.18 -1.27 -5.78
C GLY A 16 12.03 0.00 -5.81
N LEU A 17 11.91 0.85 -4.79
CA LEU A 17 12.80 2.00 -4.63
C LEU A 17 14.26 1.52 -4.56
N HIS A 18 14.50 0.48 -3.75
CA HIS A 18 15.82 -0.06 -3.49
C HIS A 18 16.10 -1.38 -4.22
N PHE A 19 15.06 -2.10 -4.67
CA PHE A 19 15.23 -3.37 -5.37
C PHE A 19 15.38 -3.21 -6.90
N LYS A 20 16.34 -3.93 -7.48
CA LYS A 20 16.61 -4.00 -8.92
C LYS A 20 16.68 -5.46 -9.37
N ARG A 21 16.05 -5.77 -10.51
CA ARG A 21 16.12 -7.09 -11.15
C ARG A 21 16.94 -7.01 -12.43
N PHE A 22 17.86 -7.95 -12.59
CA PHE A 22 18.74 -8.06 -13.75
C PHE A 22 18.31 -9.25 -14.62
N PRO A 23 18.42 -9.15 -15.96
CA PRO A 23 18.08 -10.25 -16.86
C PRO A 23 18.86 -11.54 -16.54
N GLY A 24 18.19 -12.69 -16.62
CA GLY A 24 18.81 -14.00 -16.42
C GLY A 24 19.27 -14.33 -14.99
N ARG A 25 18.81 -13.57 -13.98
CA ARG A 25 19.13 -13.84 -12.56
C ARG A 25 17.89 -14.24 -11.76
N ASP A 26 18.08 -15.23 -10.87
CA ASP A 26 17.10 -15.68 -9.89
C ASP A 26 17.23 -14.95 -8.54
N GLU A 27 17.93 -13.83 -8.54
CA GLU A 27 18.16 -12.97 -7.39
C GLU A 27 17.84 -11.51 -7.76
N VAL A 28 17.53 -10.71 -6.74
CA VAL A 28 17.38 -9.26 -6.87
C VAL A 28 18.42 -8.53 -6.04
N TRP A 29 18.86 -7.39 -6.54
CA TRP A 29 19.82 -6.55 -5.87
C TRP A 29 19.10 -5.51 -5.03
N HIS A 30 19.49 -5.38 -3.76
CA HIS A 30 19.07 -4.28 -2.90
C HIS A 30 20.20 -3.24 -2.84
N ASN A 31 19.99 -2.06 -3.41
CA ASN A 31 21.06 -1.06 -3.56
C ASN A 31 21.54 -0.45 -2.23
N GLN A 32 20.65 -0.19 -1.28
CA GLN A 32 21.00 0.41 0.01
C GLN A 32 21.76 -0.57 0.92
N GLU A 33 21.33 -1.83 0.98
CA GLU A 33 22.00 -2.87 1.77
C GLU A 33 23.19 -3.53 1.04
N GLN A 34 23.36 -3.20 -0.24
CA GLN A 34 24.41 -3.74 -1.11
C GLN A 34 24.49 -5.27 -1.09
N ARG A 35 23.35 -5.96 -1.22
CA ARG A 35 23.31 -7.43 -1.26
C ARG A 35 22.26 -8.00 -2.22
N TRP A 36 22.50 -9.24 -2.62
CA TRP A 36 21.57 -10.06 -3.38
C TRP A 36 20.58 -10.78 -2.46
N TYR A 37 19.34 -10.92 -2.94
CA TYR A 37 18.26 -11.64 -2.30
C TYR A 37 17.68 -12.68 -3.25
N PRO A 38 17.49 -13.94 -2.83
CA PRO A 38 16.91 -14.97 -3.69
C PRO A 38 15.44 -14.68 -3.99
N LEU A 39 15.05 -14.70 -5.27
CA LEU A 39 13.66 -14.52 -5.68
C LEU A 39 12.78 -15.73 -5.38
N ALA A 40 13.36 -16.90 -5.08
CA ALA A 40 12.58 -18.07 -4.67
C ALA A 40 12.02 -17.94 -3.24
N GLU A 41 12.52 -16.98 -2.45
CA GLU A 41 12.15 -16.82 -1.04
C GLU A 41 10.93 -15.90 -0.88
N PHE A 42 9.93 -16.39 -0.14
CA PHE A 42 8.74 -15.60 0.22
C PHE A 42 9.11 -14.28 0.92
N ASP A 43 10.10 -14.30 1.80
CA ASP A 43 10.53 -13.12 2.54
C ASP A 43 11.09 -12.04 1.60
N THR A 44 11.73 -12.43 0.49
CA THR A 44 12.16 -11.49 -0.57
C THR A 44 10.95 -10.82 -1.22
N HIS A 45 9.89 -11.57 -1.50
CA HIS A 45 8.65 -11.01 -2.05
C HIS A 45 8.01 -9.98 -1.12
N VAL A 46 7.93 -10.30 0.18
CA VAL A 46 7.42 -9.38 1.20
C VAL A 46 8.27 -8.11 1.30
N ARG A 47 9.60 -8.23 1.25
CA ARG A 47 10.52 -7.07 1.28
C ARG A 47 10.35 -6.16 0.08
N ILE A 48 10.26 -6.72 -1.13
CA ILE A 48 10.02 -5.91 -2.33
C ILE A 48 8.63 -5.24 -2.26
N TYR A 49 7.60 -5.94 -1.77
CA TYR A 49 6.28 -5.36 -1.58
C TYR A 49 6.30 -4.18 -0.60
N ASP A 50 6.96 -4.33 0.55
CA ASP A 50 7.18 -3.24 1.52
C ASP A 50 7.91 -2.06 0.88
N ASP A 51 9.02 -2.32 0.20
CA ASP A 51 9.83 -1.29 -0.47
C ASP A 51 9.05 -0.54 -1.58
N ARG A 52 8.14 -1.22 -2.28
CA ARG A 52 7.20 -0.56 -3.22
C ARG A 52 6.23 0.34 -2.47
N VAL A 53 5.53 -0.17 -1.46
CA VAL A 53 4.50 0.58 -0.74
C VAL A 53 5.10 1.78 -0.02
N ARG A 54 6.17 1.56 0.75
CA ARG A 54 6.81 2.63 1.52
C ARG A 54 7.64 3.52 0.63
N GLY A 55 8.59 2.94 -0.10
CA GLY A 55 9.59 3.68 -0.86
C GLY A 55 9.00 4.51 -1.99
N TRP A 56 7.95 4.03 -2.68
CA TRP A 56 7.31 4.82 -3.74
C TRP A 56 6.18 5.73 -3.25
N PHE A 57 5.49 5.38 -2.15
CA PHE A 57 4.26 6.07 -1.74
C PHE A 57 4.33 6.66 -0.31
N LEU A 58 4.28 5.81 0.72
CA LEU A 58 4.00 6.29 2.09
C LEU A 58 5.13 7.15 2.67
N ASP A 59 6.39 6.82 2.38
CA ASP A 59 7.53 7.60 2.85
C ASP A 59 7.66 8.92 2.07
N CYS A 60 7.18 8.97 0.82
CA CYS A 60 7.05 10.21 0.06
C CYS A 60 6.02 11.15 0.71
N ALA A 61 4.83 10.64 1.05
CA ALA A 61 3.79 11.42 1.73
C ALA A 61 4.26 11.98 3.08
N SER A 62 5.08 11.23 3.81
CA SER A 62 5.64 11.66 5.11
C SER A 62 6.53 12.90 4.99
N ARG A 63 7.07 13.19 3.79
CA ARG A 63 7.91 14.37 3.52
C ARG A 63 7.10 15.61 3.11
N LEU A 64 5.77 15.48 3.01
CA LEU A 64 4.85 16.53 2.57
C LEU A 64 3.80 16.86 3.66
N PRO A 65 4.19 17.06 4.95
CA PRO A 65 3.24 17.10 6.06
C PRO A 65 2.27 18.30 6.05
N HIS A 66 2.52 19.30 5.20
CA HIS A 66 1.67 20.48 5.07
C HIS A 66 0.73 20.40 3.85
N ASP A 67 0.94 19.43 2.95
CA ASP A 67 0.18 19.26 1.71
C ASP A 67 -0.99 18.29 1.91
N GLY A 68 -1.96 18.68 2.73
CA GLY A 68 -3.01 17.78 3.23
C GLY A 68 -3.75 16.97 2.16
N PHE A 69 -4.09 17.57 1.01
CA PHE A 69 -4.73 16.83 -0.09
C PHE A 69 -3.79 15.83 -0.77
N VAL A 70 -2.52 16.18 -0.94
CA VAL A 70 -1.51 15.28 -1.54
C VAL A 70 -1.25 14.09 -0.63
N VAL A 71 -1.07 14.34 0.66
CA VAL A 71 -0.91 13.29 1.68
C VAL A 71 -2.12 12.36 1.68
N LEU A 72 -3.34 12.92 1.70
CA LEU A 72 -4.57 12.13 1.71
C LEU A 72 -4.70 11.29 0.44
N MET A 73 -4.43 11.85 -0.73
CA MET A 73 -4.49 11.14 -2.01
C MET A 73 -3.51 9.96 -2.05
N ILE A 74 -2.28 10.14 -1.58
CA ILE A 74 -1.29 9.05 -1.50
C ILE A 74 -1.75 7.97 -0.51
N ALA A 75 -2.22 8.36 0.68
CA ALA A 75 -2.68 7.41 1.68
C ALA A 75 -3.92 6.61 1.20
N VAL A 76 -4.84 7.26 0.48
CA VAL A 76 -6.04 6.63 -0.10
C VAL A 76 -5.68 5.58 -1.16
N ALA A 77 -4.61 5.79 -1.93
CA ALA A 77 -4.17 4.82 -2.95
C ALA A 77 -3.79 3.45 -2.36
N TYR A 78 -3.51 3.37 -1.06
CA TYR A 78 -3.09 2.16 -0.39
C TYR A 78 -4.20 1.10 -0.24
N PHE A 79 -5.42 1.50 0.11
CA PHE A 79 -6.44 0.57 0.65
C PHE A 79 -6.81 -0.56 -0.32
N GLU A 80 -7.18 -0.21 -1.55
CA GLU A 80 -7.56 -1.19 -2.57
C GLU A 80 -6.37 -2.08 -2.97
N GLY A 81 -5.20 -1.45 -3.18
CA GLY A 81 -3.98 -2.17 -3.57
C GLY A 81 -3.54 -3.20 -2.53
N ASN A 82 -3.60 -2.84 -1.23
CA ASN A 82 -3.31 -3.78 -0.14
C ASN A 82 -4.35 -4.91 -0.06
N GLU A 83 -5.64 -4.60 -0.21
CA GLU A 83 -6.69 -5.61 -0.12
C GLU A 83 -6.58 -6.66 -1.25
N HIS A 84 -6.06 -6.30 -2.42
CA HIS A 84 -5.74 -7.30 -3.46
C HIS A 84 -4.81 -8.39 -2.92
N TYR A 85 -3.69 -8.02 -2.29
CA TYR A 85 -2.72 -8.98 -1.75
C TYR A 85 -3.31 -9.74 -0.56
N ARG A 86 -4.13 -9.09 0.26
CA ARG A 86 -4.75 -9.70 1.43
C ARG A 86 -5.78 -10.77 1.06
N VAL A 87 -6.54 -10.54 0.00
CA VAL A 87 -7.52 -11.49 -0.56
C VAL A 87 -6.86 -12.48 -1.52
N GLY A 88 -5.73 -12.11 -2.12
CA GLY A 88 -4.95 -12.94 -3.04
C GLY A 88 -5.45 -12.91 -4.49
N ARG A 89 -6.13 -11.84 -4.90
CA ARG A 89 -6.62 -11.66 -6.28
C ARG A 89 -6.89 -10.20 -6.59
N VAL A 90 -7.01 -9.90 -7.88
CA VAL A 90 -7.55 -8.63 -8.36
C VAL A 90 -9.08 -8.61 -8.33
N PRO A 91 -9.72 -7.43 -8.19
CA PRO A 91 -11.15 -7.25 -8.30
C PRO A 91 -11.63 -7.60 -9.71
N ARG A 92 -12.80 -8.21 -9.79
CA ARG A 92 -13.54 -8.29 -11.07
C ARG A 92 -14.12 -6.92 -11.42
N PRO A 93 -14.53 -6.68 -12.68
CA PRO A 93 -15.26 -5.48 -13.04
C PRO A 93 -16.41 -5.21 -12.07
N GLY A 94 -16.48 -4.00 -11.51
CA GLY A 94 -17.47 -3.60 -10.51
C GLY A 94 -17.11 -3.91 -9.04
N GLU A 95 -16.05 -4.66 -8.76
CA GLU A 95 -15.66 -5.00 -7.38
C GLU A 95 -14.66 -4.02 -6.73
N SER A 96 -14.04 -3.13 -7.52
CA SER A 96 -13.01 -2.17 -7.06
C SER A 96 -13.44 -1.40 -5.80
N GLY A 97 -14.66 -0.85 -5.82
CA GLY A 97 -15.18 -0.13 -4.66
C GLY A 97 -15.39 -0.99 -3.42
N ARG A 98 -15.73 -2.27 -3.59
CA ARG A 98 -15.85 -3.21 -2.46
C ARG A 98 -14.46 -3.47 -1.85
N PHE A 99 -13.47 -3.78 -2.68
CA PHE A 99 -12.08 -3.99 -2.22
C PHE A 99 -11.52 -2.78 -1.49
N PHE A 100 -11.77 -1.57 -2.02
CA PHE A 100 -11.39 -0.34 -1.33
C PHE A 100 -12.03 -0.25 0.06
N ARG A 101 -13.36 -0.43 0.14
CA ARG A 101 -14.10 -0.33 1.40
C ARG A 101 -13.70 -1.40 2.42
N ASP A 102 -13.45 -2.62 1.97
CA ASP A 102 -12.96 -3.72 2.81
C ASP A 102 -11.57 -3.37 3.37
N GLY A 103 -10.65 -2.88 2.53
CA GLY A 103 -9.33 -2.43 2.95
C GLY A 103 -9.38 -1.26 3.93
N PHE A 104 -10.24 -0.26 3.67
CA PHE A 104 -10.45 0.87 4.58
C PHE A 104 -11.03 0.42 5.93
N ALA A 105 -12.09 -0.39 5.93
CA ALA A 105 -12.72 -0.89 7.16
C ALA A 105 -11.76 -1.75 8.00
N ARG A 106 -10.78 -2.42 7.39
CA ARG A 106 -9.72 -3.14 8.12
C ARG A 106 -8.70 -2.21 8.77
N ALA A 107 -8.37 -1.08 8.14
CA ALA A 107 -7.47 -0.07 8.69
C ALA A 107 -8.15 0.82 9.75
N PHE A 108 -9.48 0.96 9.65
CA PHE A 108 -10.35 1.71 10.56
C PHE A 108 -11.48 0.81 11.07
N PRO A 109 -11.18 -0.22 11.87
CA PRO A 109 -12.18 -1.15 12.38
C PRO A 109 -13.28 -0.45 13.19
N GLU A 110 -12.97 0.68 13.84
CA GLU A 110 -13.92 1.51 14.56
C GLU A 110 -14.99 2.16 13.66
N LEU A 111 -14.74 2.27 12.35
CA LEU A 111 -15.69 2.78 11.36
C LEU A 111 -16.40 1.67 10.60
N SER A 112 -16.02 0.41 10.79
CA SER A 112 -16.60 -0.72 10.07
C SER A 112 -18.11 -0.83 10.34
N GLY A 113 -18.90 -1.03 9.29
CA GLY A 113 -20.36 -1.09 9.36
C GLY A 113 -21.06 0.26 9.48
N THR A 114 -20.31 1.37 9.55
CA THR A 114 -20.89 2.72 9.55
C THR A 114 -21.03 3.29 8.13
N PRO A 115 -21.89 4.30 7.91
CA PRO A 115 -21.95 5.03 6.64
C PRO A 115 -20.62 5.67 6.23
N ALA A 116 -19.71 5.94 7.19
CA ALA A 116 -18.42 6.57 6.94
C ALA A 116 -17.57 5.79 5.92
N VAL A 117 -17.66 4.46 5.89
CA VAL A 117 -16.92 3.64 4.91
C VAL A 117 -17.36 3.94 3.49
N GLN A 118 -18.68 4.07 3.26
CA GLN A 118 -19.23 4.42 1.95
C GLN A 118 -18.90 5.87 1.60
N THR A 119 -19.09 6.81 2.55
CA THR A 119 -18.78 8.23 2.35
C THR A 119 -17.29 8.43 2.04
N PHE A 120 -16.38 7.75 2.73
CA PHE A 120 -14.95 7.85 2.45
C PHE A 120 -14.62 7.34 1.04
N TYR A 121 -15.25 6.24 0.61
CA TYR A 121 -15.07 5.75 -0.77
C TYR A 121 -15.61 6.74 -1.82
N GLU A 122 -16.84 7.22 -1.67
CA GLU A 122 -17.48 8.08 -2.67
C GLU A 122 -16.90 9.50 -2.70
N ASP A 123 -16.66 10.09 -1.53
CA ASP A 123 -16.40 11.52 -1.42
C ASP A 123 -14.92 11.83 -1.25
N VAL A 124 -14.13 10.88 -0.75
CA VAL A 124 -12.67 11.02 -0.67
C VAL A 124 -12.02 10.33 -1.85
N ARG A 125 -12.15 9.00 -1.98
CA ARG A 125 -11.47 8.26 -3.06
C ARG A 125 -11.99 8.67 -4.43
N CYS A 126 -13.28 8.53 -4.69
CA CYS A 126 -13.81 8.88 -6.02
C CYS A 126 -13.70 10.39 -6.29
N GLY A 127 -13.95 11.24 -5.28
CA GLY A 127 -13.73 12.69 -5.40
C GLY A 127 -12.29 13.03 -5.82
N LEU A 128 -11.28 12.61 -5.06
CA LEU A 128 -9.89 12.95 -5.36
C LEU A 128 -9.42 12.43 -6.72
N PHE A 129 -9.82 11.21 -7.11
CA PHE A 129 -9.33 10.58 -8.34
C PHE A 129 -10.12 10.92 -9.61
N HIS A 130 -11.39 11.32 -9.50
CA HIS A 130 -12.22 11.66 -10.66
C HIS A 130 -12.51 13.15 -10.78
N ASP A 131 -12.61 13.84 -9.64
CA ASP A 131 -13.01 15.25 -9.58
C ASP A 131 -11.82 16.17 -9.19
N GLY A 132 -10.69 15.60 -8.78
CA GLY A 132 -9.51 16.33 -8.31
C GLY A 132 -9.66 16.99 -6.94
N ILE A 133 -10.79 16.76 -6.25
CA ILE A 133 -11.12 17.34 -4.95
C ILE A 133 -12.08 16.43 -4.19
N THR A 134 -12.08 16.51 -2.85
CA THR A 134 -13.09 15.83 -2.04
C THR A 134 -14.48 16.44 -2.22
N ARG A 135 -15.54 15.64 -2.07
CA ARG A 135 -16.93 16.11 -2.18
C ARG A 135 -17.46 16.77 -0.90
N GLU A 136 -18.68 17.29 -0.98
CA GLU A 136 -19.27 18.22 -0.01
C GLU A 136 -19.29 17.74 1.45
N ARG A 137 -19.34 16.43 1.70
CA ARG A 137 -19.37 15.85 3.05
C ARG A 137 -18.00 15.81 3.73
N ILE A 138 -16.93 16.23 3.07
CA ILE A 138 -15.56 16.09 3.58
C ILE A 138 -15.02 17.43 4.06
N ARG A 139 -14.42 17.44 5.25
CA ARG A 139 -13.59 18.55 5.73
C ARG A 139 -12.24 18.00 6.14
N ILE A 140 -11.16 18.65 5.71
CA ILE A 140 -9.81 18.23 6.07
C ILE A 140 -9.14 19.25 6.99
N SER A 141 -8.45 18.77 8.03
CA SER A 141 -7.53 19.57 8.83
C SER A 141 -6.57 18.67 9.60
N ASN A 142 -5.28 18.98 9.57
CA ASN A 142 -4.28 18.30 10.39
C ASN A 142 -4.39 18.64 11.89
N SER A 143 -5.21 19.62 12.28
CA SER A 143 -5.47 19.97 13.68
C SER A 143 -6.49 19.06 14.38
N LEU A 144 -7.14 18.16 13.63
CA LEU A 144 -8.13 17.25 14.20
C LEU A 144 -7.45 16.18 15.08
N PRO A 145 -8.10 15.74 16.18
CA PRO A 145 -7.53 14.74 17.09
C PRO A 145 -7.55 13.33 16.48
N ASP A 146 -8.53 13.04 15.63
CA ASP A 146 -8.71 11.73 15.00
C ASP A 146 -8.29 11.74 13.53
N ALA A 147 -7.92 10.57 13.02
CA ALA A 147 -7.66 10.39 11.59
C ALA A 147 -8.91 10.62 10.75
N VAL A 148 -10.03 10.06 11.21
CA VAL A 148 -11.35 10.23 10.62
C VAL A 148 -12.36 10.29 11.76
N ALA A 149 -13.14 11.37 11.84
CA ALA A 149 -14.24 11.52 12.79
C ALA A 149 -15.55 11.74 12.02
N ILE A 150 -16.65 11.21 12.56
CA ILE A 150 -18.00 11.40 12.04
C ILE A 150 -18.61 12.63 12.74
N ASP A 151 -19.06 13.60 11.96
CA ASP A 151 -19.75 14.81 12.42
C ASP A 151 -21.07 14.97 11.67
N GLY A 152 -22.15 14.42 12.23
CA GLY A 152 -23.43 14.32 11.55
C GLY A 152 -23.33 13.48 10.27
N ASP A 153 -23.58 14.10 9.12
CA ASP A 153 -23.46 13.51 7.79
C ASP A 153 -22.08 13.74 7.14
N ARG A 154 -21.16 14.41 7.85
CA ARG A 154 -19.82 14.76 7.37
C ARG A 154 -18.73 13.86 7.94
N LEU A 155 -17.62 13.78 7.23
CA LEU A 155 -16.36 13.24 7.73
C LEU A 155 -15.35 14.38 7.92
N LEU A 156 -14.80 14.45 9.12
CA LEU A 156 -13.66 15.30 9.46
C LEU A 156 -12.40 14.44 9.37
N ILE A 157 -11.46 14.81 8.51
CA ILE A 157 -10.28 14.00 8.18
C ILE A 157 -9.01 14.76 8.52
N SER A 158 -8.11 14.12 9.26
CA SER A 158 -6.73 14.58 9.42
C SER A 158 -5.83 13.79 8.47
N PRO A 159 -5.37 14.37 7.33
CA PRO A 159 -4.54 13.65 6.37
C PRO A 159 -3.30 13.00 6.97
N ASN A 160 -2.58 13.70 7.85
CA ASN A 160 -1.37 13.16 8.47
C ASN A 160 -1.69 11.98 9.40
N ARG A 161 -2.78 12.06 10.16
CA ARG A 161 -3.21 10.94 11.02
C ARG A 161 -3.75 9.76 10.21
N VAL A 162 -4.37 10.00 9.06
CA VAL A 162 -4.72 8.93 8.10
C VAL A 162 -3.45 8.25 7.59
N LEU A 163 -2.43 9.02 7.18
CA LEU A 163 -1.14 8.47 6.76
C LEU A 163 -0.50 7.62 7.87
N GLU A 164 -0.43 8.13 9.10
CA GLU A 164 0.08 7.39 10.27
C GLU A 164 -0.70 6.10 10.54
N ARG A 165 -2.04 6.13 10.39
CA ARG A 165 -2.87 4.92 10.52
C ARG A 165 -2.56 3.91 9.42
N VAL A 166 -2.44 4.35 8.17
CA VAL A 166 -2.10 3.50 7.02
C VAL A 166 -0.71 2.88 7.18
N GLN A 167 0.29 3.66 7.62
CA GLN A 167 1.64 3.17 7.88
C GLN A 167 1.66 2.09 8.96
N ARG A 168 0.96 2.30 10.08
CA ARG A 168 0.83 1.28 11.13
C ARG A 168 0.13 0.03 10.63
N TYR A 169 -1.00 0.18 9.95
CA TYR A 169 -1.73 -0.94 9.39
C TYR A 169 -0.90 -1.72 8.35
N HIS A 170 -0.06 -1.04 7.57
CA HIS A 170 0.88 -1.69 6.67
C HIS A 170 1.94 -2.49 7.43
N ALA A 171 2.56 -1.91 8.45
CA ALA A 171 3.53 -2.60 9.30
C ALA A 171 2.92 -3.84 9.97
N ASP A 172 1.69 -3.75 10.48
CA ASP A 172 0.96 -4.88 11.07
C ASP A 172 0.69 -5.97 10.03
N TYR A 173 0.37 -5.59 8.79
CA TYR A 173 0.19 -6.54 7.70
C TYR A 173 1.49 -7.27 7.34
N LEU A 174 2.62 -6.57 7.26
CA LEU A 174 3.93 -7.18 7.02
C LEU A 174 4.32 -8.13 8.15
N ALA A 175 4.11 -7.73 9.40
CA ALA A 175 4.34 -8.61 10.55
C ALA A 175 3.49 -9.88 10.46
N ALA A 176 2.23 -9.76 10.07
CA ALA A 176 1.34 -10.91 9.86
C ALA A 176 1.74 -11.78 8.65
N LEU A 177 2.36 -11.22 7.61
CA LEU A 177 2.90 -12.01 6.49
C LEU A 177 4.15 -12.78 6.90
N LEU A 178 5.02 -12.17 7.71
CA LEU A 178 6.26 -12.80 8.16
C LEU A 178 6.03 -13.86 9.24
N ASP A 179 4.88 -13.86 9.92
CA ASP A 179 4.47 -14.91 10.85
C ASP A 179 4.17 -16.24 10.12
N PRO A 180 4.98 -17.31 10.33
CA PRO A 180 4.76 -18.61 9.69
C PRO A 180 3.42 -19.26 10.06
N ALA A 181 2.82 -18.90 11.20
CA ALA A 181 1.52 -19.42 11.62
C ALA A 181 0.36 -18.89 10.77
N ARG A 182 0.57 -17.83 9.97
CA ARG A 182 -0.45 -17.22 9.11
C ARG A 182 -0.39 -17.79 7.69
N SER A 183 -0.34 -19.12 7.57
CA SER A 183 -0.19 -19.84 6.30
C SER A 183 -1.18 -19.40 5.22
N ASP A 184 -2.45 -19.21 5.58
CA ASP A 184 -3.50 -18.80 4.63
C ASP A 184 -3.27 -17.39 4.09
N LEU A 185 -2.79 -16.47 4.92
CA LEU A 185 -2.50 -15.10 4.52
C LEU A 185 -1.30 -15.07 3.57
N ARG A 186 -0.25 -15.83 3.91
CA ARG A 186 0.95 -16.00 3.09
C ARG A 186 0.60 -16.60 1.73
N ALA A 187 -0.25 -17.63 1.70
CA ALA A 187 -0.69 -18.27 0.46
C ALA A 187 -1.47 -17.30 -0.45
N ARG A 188 -2.35 -16.46 0.11
CA ARG A 188 -3.08 -15.43 -0.64
C ARG A 188 -2.14 -14.37 -1.21
N PHE A 189 -1.23 -13.85 -0.39
CA PHE A 189 -0.23 -12.88 -0.84
C PHE A 189 0.59 -13.46 -2.00
N GLU A 190 1.10 -14.68 -1.83
CA GLU A 190 1.95 -15.35 -2.81
C GLU A 190 1.21 -15.65 -4.12
N ALA A 191 -0.09 -16.00 -4.04
CA ALA A 191 -0.92 -16.22 -5.22
C ALA A 191 -1.00 -14.96 -6.10
N LEU A 192 -1.30 -13.79 -5.49
CA LEU A 192 -1.32 -12.54 -6.25
C LEU A 192 0.08 -12.09 -6.68
N TRP A 193 1.08 -12.31 -5.82
CA TRP A 193 2.46 -11.97 -6.15
C TRP A 193 2.90 -12.65 -7.44
N LYS A 194 2.70 -13.98 -7.55
CA LYS A 194 3.02 -14.76 -8.75
C LYS A 194 2.23 -14.32 -9.97
N ASP A 195 0.95 -14.01 -9.81
CA ASP A 195 0.12 -13.48 -10.91
C ASP A 195 0.64 -12.14 -11.45
N ARG A 196 1.19 -11.27 -10.59
CA ARG A 196 1.70 -9.95 -10.95
C ARG A 196 3.20 -9.91 -11.24
N TRP A 197 3.94 -10.94 -10.89
CA TRP A 197 5.37 -10.98 -11.10
C TRP A 197 5.64 -11.24 -12.58
N PRO A 198 6.28 -10.33 -13.31
CA PRO A 198 6.54 -10.56 -14.71
C PRO A 198 7.59 -11.68 -14.83
N ASP A 199 7.22 -12.82 -15.39
CA ASP A 199 8.19 -13.84 -15.84
C ASP A 199 9.11 -13.31 -16.96
N ARG A 200 8.82 -12.12 -17.49
CA ARG A 200 9.45 -11.56 -18.67
C ARG A 200 10.32 -10.35 -18.34
N ILE A 201 11.62 -10.60 -18.15
CA ILE A 201 12.72 -9.67 -18.41
C ILE A 201 13.81 -10.46 -19.12
#